data_AF-A0A087UE45-F1
#
_entry.id   AF-A0A087UE45-F1
#
_cell.length_a   1.000
_cell.length_b   1.000
_cell.length_c   1.000
_cell.angle_alpha   90.00
_cell.angle_beta   90.00
_cell.angle_gamma   90.00
#
_symmetry.space_group_name_H-M   'P 1'
#
loop_
_entity.id
_entity.type
_entity.pdbx_description
1 polymer ?
#
loop_
_entity_poly.entity_id
_entity_poly.type
_entity_poly.pdbx_seq_one_letter_code
_entity_poly.pdbx_strand_id
1 'polypeptide(L)'
;MVHIIDRLLGMPYQTDFLKLQSDPDLRITYELSEQDGWSQILSGNDKRFTFFAPSDDAWMQLKRNMPTVYKQLTMKAFPYHTKKILDRHLVVNRELRSSDLERINEIQMVHG
;
A
#
# COMPACT_ATOMS: atom_id res chain seq x y z
N MET A 1 31.26 20.83 1.79
CA MET A 1 30.65 19.51 2.02
C MET A 1 29.94 19.11 0.74
N VAL A 2 30.38 18.03 0.10
CA VAL A 2 29.78 17.53 -1.14
C VAL A 2 28.72 16.52 -0.72
N HIS A 3 27.45 16.81 -1.03
CA HIS A 3 26.37 15.85 -0.93
C HIS A 3 26.24 15.13 -2.28
N ILE A 4 26.70 13.89 -2.35
CA ILE A 4 26.42 13.00 -3.49
C ILE A 4 25.02 12.42 -3.22
N ILE A 5 24.07 12.74 -4.10
CA ILE A 5 22.69 12.28 -4.03
C ILE A 5 22.55 11.11 -5.02
N ASP A 6 22.53 9.87 -4.52
CA ASP A 6 22.39 8.64 -5.32
C ASP A 6 20.94 8.11 -5.40
N ARG A 7 19.96 8.98 -5.25
CA ARG A 7 18.59 8.74 -5.70
C ARG A 7 17.87 10.07 -5.76
N LEU A 8 17.21 10.35 -6.89
CA LEU A 8 16.35 11.52 -7.03
C LEU A 8 15.40 11.58 -5.82
N LEU A 9 15.66 12.49 -4.90
CA LEU A 9 14.66 13.03 -3.96
C LEU A 9 13.67 13.83 -4.80
N GLY A 10 12.89 13.13 -5.63
CA GLY A 10 11.80 13.72 -6.36
C GLY A 10 10.81 14.24 -5.33
N MET A 11 10.52 15.54 -5.37
CA MET A 11 9.31 16.09 -4.78
C MET A 11 8.15 15.10 -4.99
N PRO A 12 7.29 14.86 -3.99
CA PRO A 12 6.10 14.02 -4.16
C PRO A 12 5.16 14.75 -5.15
N TYR A 13 5.38 14.53 -6.44
CA TYR A 13 4.58 15.07 -7.53
C TYR A 13 3.37 14.18 -7.85
N GLN A 14 3.23 13.04 -7.17
CA GLN A 14 2.14 12.10 -7.32
C GLN A 14 1.63 11.70 -5.95
N THR A 15 0.31 11.67 -5.79
CA THR A 15 -0.33 10.97 -4.67
C THR A 15 0.05 9.49 -4.75
N ASP A 16 0.13 8.80 -3.61
CA ASP A 16 0.43 7.35 -3.58
C ASP A 16 -0.51 6.54 -4.48
N PHE A 17 -1.74 7.04 -4.69
CA PHE A 17 -2.69 6.52 -5.66
C PHE A 17 -2.17 6.53 -7.11
N LEU A 18 -1.54 7.63 -7.54
CA LEU A 18 -0.97 7.73 -8.89
C LEU A 18 0.24 6.80 -9.07
N LYS A 19 1.01 6.57 -8.00
CA LYS A 19 2.09 5.58 -8.02
C LYS A 19 1.55 4.15 -8.14
N LEU A 20 0.51 3.81 -7.36
CA LEU A 20 -0.19 2.52 -7.47
C LEU A 20 -0.75 2.29 -8.88
N GLN A 21 -1.23 3.33 -9.54
CA GLN A 21 -1.77 3.26 -10.89
C GLN A 21 -0.68 3.09 -11.97
N SER A 22 0.50 3.68 -11.78
CA SER A 22 1.56 3.69 -12.80
C SER A 22 2.55 2.52 -12.71
N ASP A 23 2.65 1.87 -11.54
CA ASP A 23 3.61 0.80 -11.30
C ASP A 23 3.04 -0.56 -11.76
N PRO A 24 3.64 -1.22 -12.78
CA PRO A 24 3.13 -2.49 -13.29
C PRO A 24 3.15 -3.61 -12.25
N ASP A 25 4.03 -3.54 -11.25
CA ASP A 25 4.16 -4.56 -10.19
C ASP A 25 3.12 -4.39 -9.08
N LEU A 26 2.28 -3.35 -9.13
CA LEU A 26 1.27 -3.03 -8.11
C LEU A 26 -0.17 -3.10 -8.63
N ARG A 27 -0.39 -3.63 -9.83
CA ARG A 27 -1.69 -3.64 -10.51
C ARG A 27 -2.79 -4.34 -9.68
N ILE A 28 -2.51 -5.48 -9.07
CA ILE A 28 -3.48 -6.19 -8.24
C ILE A 28 -3.81 -5.36 -6.98
N THR A 29 -2.82 -4.73 -6.38
CA THR A 29 -3.05 -3.84 -5.23
C THR A 29 -3.90 -2.64 -5.62
N TYR A 30 -3.63 -2.04 -6.78
CA TYR A 30 -4.46 -0.96 -7.33
C TYR A 30 -5.92 -1.42 -7.53
N GLU A 31 -6.15 -2.55 -8.22
CA GLU A 31 -7.48 -3.10 -8.46
C GLU A 31 -8.26 -3.39 -7.17
N LEU A 32 -7.57 -3.89 -6.13
CA LEU A 32 -8.15 -4.13 -4.81
C LEU A 32 -8.44 -2.82 -4.06
N SER A 33 -7.57 -1.81 -4.18
CA SER A 33 -7.73 -0.50 -3.54
C SER A 33 -8.91 0.29 -4.08
N GLU A 34 -9.30 0.04 -5.33
CA GLU A 34 -10.49 0.64 -5.97
C GLU A 34 -11.80 -0.02 -5.51
N GLN A 35 -11.74 -1.15 -4.81
CA GLN A 35 -12.94 -1.75 -4.24
C GLN A 35 -13.49 -0.89 -3.11
N ASP A 36 -14.78 -0.58 -3.17
CA ASP A 36 -15.53 0.12 -2.12
C ASP A 36 -14.93 1.48 -1.70
N GLY A 37 -14.23 2.13 -2.64
CA GLY A 37 -13.66 3.46 -2.44
C GLY A 37 -12.53 3.53 -1.41
N TRP A 38 -11.87 2.41 -1.10
CA TRP A 38 -10.77 2.41 -0.12
C TRP A 38 -9.65 3.40 -0.49
N SER A 39 -9.33 3.53 -1.78
CA SER A 39 -8.35 4.48 -2.32
C SER A 39 -8.63 5.95 -1.95
N GLN A 40 -9.87 6.32 -1.59
CA GLN A 40 -10.22 7.66 -1.12
C GLN A 40 -9.54 8.04 0.19
N ILE A 41 -9.10 7.05 0.98
CA ILE A 41 -8.30 7.32 2.20
C ILE A 41 -6.95 7.94 1.83
N LEU A 42 -6.39 7.57 0.68
CA LEU A 42 -5.08 8.02 0.20
C LEU A 42 -5.14 9.37 -0.54
N SER A 43 -6.33 9.89 -0.85
CA SER A 43 -6.50 11.18 -1.52
C SER A 43 -6.67 12.36 -0.56
N GLY A 44 -6.71 12.12 0.75
CA GLY A 44 -6.83 13.17 1.76
C GLY A 44 -5.55 13.98 1.90
N ASN A 45 -5.58 15.26 1.49
CA ASN A 45 -4.43 16.16 1.52
C ASN A 45 -3.92 16.53 2.93
N ASP A 46 -4.70 16.28 3.97
CA ASP A 46 -4.39 16.73 5.34
C ASP A 46 -3.68 15.67 6.19
N LYS A 47 -3.41 14.48 5.65
CA LYS A 47 -2.82 13.36 6.41
C LYS A 47 -1.60 12.80 5.72
N ARG A 48 -0.55 12.55 6.51
CA ARG A 48 0.59 11.74 6.09
C ARG A 48 0.26 10.27 6.30
N PHE A 49 0.71 9.43 5.40
CA PHE A 49 0.51 8.00 5.49
C PHE A 49 1.73 7.25 4.97
N THR A 50 1.80 5.97 5.32
CA THR A 50 2.75 5.03 4.72
C THR A 50 2.00 3.77 4.39
N PHE A 51 1.93 3.45 3.09
CA PHE A 51 1.25 2.27 2.61
C PHE A 51 2.27 1.22 2.15
N PHE A 52 2.28 0.08 2.84
CA PHE A 52 3.09 -1.08 2.47
C PHE A 52 2.35 -1.92 1.43
N ALA A 53 2.30 -1.40 0.20
CA ALA A 53 1.61 -2.04 -0.92
C ALA A 53 2.22 -3.42 -1.23
N PRO A 54 1.44 -4.51 -1.16
CA PRO A 54 1.92 -5.81 -1.62
C PRO A 54 2.17 -5.78 -3.14
N SER A 55 3.19 -6.50 -3.60
CA SER A 55 3.43 -6.67 -5.04
C SER A 55 2.48 -7.69 -5.67
N ASP A 56 2.34 -7.64 -6.98
CA ASP A 56 1.61 -8.63 -7.77
C ASP A 56 2.12 -10.06 -7.49
N ASP A 57 3.43 -10.22 -7.30
CA ASP A 57 4.03 -11.50 -6.91
C ASP A 57 3.56 -12.01 -5.55
N ALA A 58 3.38 -11.12 -4.56
CA ALA A 58 2.85 -11.50 -3.25
C ALA A 58 1.40 -11.98 -3.38
N TRP A 59 0.59 -11.31 -4.19
CA TRP A 59 -0.78 -11.74 -4.49
C TRP A 59 -0.84 -13.06 -5.27
N MET A 60 0.07 -13.26 -6.23
CA MET A 60 0.17 -14.52 -6.96
C MET A 60 0.61 -15.67 -6.07
N GLN A 61 1.50 -15.43 -5.10
CA GLN A 61 1.83 -16.41 -4.07
C GLN A 61 0.60 -16.77 -3.22
N LEU A 62 -0.19 -15.77 -2.78
CA LEU A 62 -1.44 -16.01 -2.07
C LEU A 62 -2.42 -16.84 -2.91
N LYS A 63 -2.54 -16.54 -4.22
CA LYS A 63 -3.38 -17.30 -5.14
C LYS A 63 -2.96 -18.77 -5.25
N ARG A 64 -1.65 -19.05 -5.29
CA ARG A 64 -1.11 -20.41 -5.34
C ARG A 64 -1.35 -21.18 -4.05
N ASN A 65 -1.09 -20.53 -2.91
CA ASN A 65 -1.14 -21.19 -1.60
C ASN A 65 -2.57 -21.29 -1.05
N MET A 66 -3.40 -20.29 -1.31
CA MET A 66 -4.76 -20.13 -0.76
C MET A 66 -5.73 -19.61 -1.85
N PRO A 67 -6.02 -20.40 -2.89
CA PRO A 67 -6.81 -19.96 -4.04
C PRO A 67 -8.23 -19.51 -3.68
N THR A 68 -8.85 -20.15 -2.69
CA THR A 68 -10.20 -19.78 -2.20
C THR A 68 -10.20 -18.39 -1.57
N VAL A 69 -9.20 -18.08 -0.73
CA VAL A 69 -9.08 -16.76 -0.07
C VAL A 69 -8.79 -15.68 -1.10
N TYR A 70 -7.86 -15.94 -2.02
CA TYR A 70 -7.57 -15.02 -3.12
C TYR A 70 -8.83 -14.74 -3.96
N LYS A 71 -9.61 -15.79 -4.28
CA LYS A 71 -10.88 -15.66 -5.00
C LYS A 71 -11.89 -14.82 -4.21
N GLN A 72 -12.00 -15.01 -2.90
CA GLN A 72 -12.90 -14.21 -2.07
C GLN A 72 -12.52 -12.72 -2.03
N LEU A 73 -11.23 -12.39 -1.95
CA LEU A 73 -10.74 -11.00 -1.96
C LEU A 73 -10.95 -10.31 -3.31
N THR A 74 -10.76 -11.04 -4.40
CA THR A 74 -10.91 -10.51 -5.76
C THR A 74 -12.37 -10.47 -6.22
N MET A 75 -13.22 -11.35 -5.70
CA MET A 75 -14.66 -11.25 -5.88
C MET A 75 -15.17 -10.06 -5.08
N LYS A 76 -15.51 -8.97 -5.77
CA LYS A 76 -16.11 -7.72 -5.24
C LYS A 76 -17.40 -7.91 -4.39
N ALA A 77 -17.82 -9.15 -4.16
CA ALA A 77 -18.87 -9.54 -3.22
C ALA A 77 -18.48 -9.36 -1.75
N PHE A 78 -17.18 -9.27 -1.44
CA PHE A 78 -16.67 -9.22 -0.07
C PHE A 78 -15.73 -8.03 0.21
N PRO A 79 -16.14 -6.79 -0.11
CA PRO A 79 -15.28 -5.60 -0.02
C PRO A 79 -14.73 -5.35 1.39
N TYR A 80 -15.49 -5.72 2.42
CA TYR A 80 -15.05 -5.62 3.82
C TYR A 80 -13.74 -6.38 4.10
N HIS A 81 -13.57 -7.57 3.50
CA HIS A 81 -12.37 -8.38 3.71
C HIS A 81 -11.15 -7.74 3.04
N THR A 82 -11.32 -7.23 1.81
CA THR A 82 -10.29 -6.49 1.09
C THR A 82 -9.85 -5.25 1.88
N LYS A 83 -10.82 -4.42 2.30
CA LYS A 83 -10.56 -3.24 3.13
C LYS A 83 -9.75 -3.58 4.39
N LYS A 84 -10.18 -4.60 5.14
CA LYS A 84 -9.50 -5.03 6.37
C LYS A 84 -8.04 -5.47 6.13
N ILE A 85 -7.76 -6.10 5.00
CA ILE A 85 -6.38 -6.48 4.64
C ILE A 85 -5.57 -5.25 4.24
N LEU A 86 -6.11 -4.34 3.43
CA LEU A 86 -5.39 -3.13 3.04
C LEU A 86 -5.13 -2.20 4.24
N ASP A 87 -6.07 -2.10 5.18
CA ASP A 87 -5.89 -1.37 6.44
C ASP A 87 -4.75 -1.93 7.31
N ARG A 88 -4.49 -3.25 7.24
CA ARG A 88 -3.32 -3.88 7.90
C ARG A 88 -1.98 -3.48 7.28
N HIS A 89 -2.00 -2.93 6.08
CA HIS A 89 -0.82 -2.48 5.35
C HIS A 89 -0.69 -0.95 5.34
N LEU A 90 -1.61 -0.24 5.99
CA LEU A 90 -1.65 1.21 6.03
C LEU A 90 -1.24 1.72 7.41
N VAL A 91 -0.33 2.67 7.44
CA VAL A 91 -0.03 3.53 8.58
C VAL A 91 -0.61 4.91 8.32
N VAL A 92 -1.36 5.44 9.28
CA VAL A 92 -1.99 6.78 9.18
C VAL A 92 -1.32 7.75 10.15
N ASN A 93 -1.28 9.03 9.76
CA ASN A 93 -0.66 10.14 10.49
C ASN A 93 0.86 10.01 10.67
N ARG A 94 1.52 9.17 9.87
CA ARG A 94 2.97 8.96 9.92
C ARG A 94 3.51 8.64 8.54
N GLU A 95 4.59 9.33 8.17
CA GLU A 95 5.42 9.03 7.00
C GLU A 95 6.66 8.31 7.51
N LEU A 96 6.92 7.09 7.03
CA LEU A 96 8.07 6.28 7.38
C LEU A 96 8.98 6.16 6.17
N ARG A 97 10.24 6.56 6.34
CA ARG A 97 11.30 6.36 5.35
C ARG A 97 12.07 5.08 5.68
N SER A 98 12.82 4.57 4.71
CA SER A 98 13.66 3.38 4.91
C SER A 98 14.60 3.50 6.11
N SER A 99 15.19 4.68 6.34
CA SER A 99 16.04 4.97 7.50
C SER A 99 15.30 4.92 8.84
N ASP A 100 13.99 5.20 8.83
CA ASP A 100 13.17 5.09 10.03
C ASP A 100 12.93 3.61 10.33
N LEU A 101 12.63 2.79 9.31
CA LEU A 101 12.39 1.35 9.48
C LEU A 101 13.58 0.60 10.08
N GLU A 102 14.81 1.05 9.82
CA GLU A 102 16.02 0.47 10.43
C GLU A 102 16.13 0.71 11.95
N ARG A 103 15.39 1.70 12.48
CA ARG A 103 15.47 2.13 13.88
C ARG A 103 14.25 1.76 14.71
N ILE A 104 13.16 1.33 14.06
CA ILE A 104 11.89 1.05 14.70
C ILE A 104 11.70 -0.47 14.77
N ASN A 105 11.41 -0.99 15.96
CA ASN A 105 11.15 -2.43 16.14
C ASN A 105 9.68 -2.81 15.88
N GLU A 106 8.75 -1.87 15.98
CA GLU A 106 7.31 -2.10 15.85
C GLU A 106 6.59 -0.92 15.16
N ILE A 107 5.63 -1.23 14.29
CA ILE A 107 4.83 -0.23 13.57
C ILE A 107 3.35 -0.51 13.83
N GLN A 108 2.63 0.50 14.30
CA GLN A 108 1.18 0.42 14.48
C GLN A 108 0.47 0.72 13.16
N MET A 109 -0.37 -0.20 12.72
CA MET A 109 -1.15 -0.10 11.48
C MET A 109 -2.56 0.41 11.79
N VAL A 110 -3.33 0.79 10.75
CA VAL A 110 -4.76 1.15 10.93
C VAL A 110 -5.56 -0.01 11.51
N HIS A 111 -5.15 -1.24 11.17
CA HIS A 111 -5.71 -2.44 11.75
C HIS A 111 -4.61 -3.46 12.07
N GLY A 112 -4.51 -3.88 13.33
CA GLY A 112 -3.47 -4.81 13.82
C GLY A 112 -2.34 -4.08 14.54
#